data_AF-A0A4Q7X3Z3-F1
#
_entry.id   AF-A0A4Q7X3Z3-F1
#
_cell.length_a   1.000
_cell.length_b   1.000
_cell.length_c   1.000
_cell.angle_alpha   90.00
_cell.angle_beta   90.00
_cell.angle_gamma   90.00
#
_symmetry.space_group_name_H-M   'P 1'
#
loop_
_entity.id
_entity.type
_entity.pdbx_description
1 polymer ?
#
loop_
_entity_poly.entity_id
_entity_poly.type
_entity_poly.pdbx_seq_one_letter_code
_entity_poly.pdbx_strand_id
1 'polypeptide(L)'
;MDADAESENVRKLLTGAEIRSVGRAAGMGVLELTGAHGEDIGVHLQCAFRIVRDDRVVLGSRDMSYVRGGAREDAFDTFDTLYDDRAAILNRVLAKARPTVRSVHQGVAGALTVEAAHGFGVQAFPDRSGGEESWRALVRGGPHYGYPAGLV
;
A
#
# COMPACT_ATOMS: atom_id res chain seq x y z
N MET A 1 5.08 21.75 -5.43
CA MET A 1 3.68 21.42 -5.77
C MET A 1 2.83 21.83 -4.57
N ASP A 2 1.62 22.33 -4.79
CA ASP A 2 0.70 22.65 -3.69
C ASP A 2 0.23 21.34 -3.02
N ALA A 3 0.32 21.25 -1.68
CA ALA A 3 -0.01 20.04 -0.93
C ALA A 3 -1.49 19.66 -1.07
N ASP A 4 -2.36 20.65 -1.26
CA ASP A 4 -3.78 20.45 -1.51
C ASP A 4 -4.02 19.83 -2.90
N ALA A 5 -3.30 20.30 -3.91
CA ALA A 5 -3.36 19.75 -5.26
C ALA A 5 -2.81 18.31 -5.33
N GLU A 6 -1.72 18.03 -4.62
CA GLU A 6 -1.18 16.67 -4.51
C GLU A 6 -2.19 15.73 -3.80
N SER A 7 -2.85 16.24 -2.76
CA SER A 7 -3.90 15.51 -2.06
C SER A 7 -5.08 15.14 -2.95
N GLU A 8 -5.54 16.11 -3.74
CA GLU A 8 -6.62 15.90 -4.71
C GLU A 8 -6.21 14.92 -5.81
N ASN A 9 -4.99 15.00 -6.31
CA ASN A 9 -4.48 14.12 -7.37
C ASN A 9 -4.36 12.66 -6.91
N VAL A 10 -3.87 12.40 -5.69
CA VAL A 10 -3.84 11.05 -5.12
C VAL A 10 -5.27 10.49 -4.98
N ARG A 11 -6.21 11.32 -4.51
CA ARG A 11 -7.62 10.91 -4.41
C ARG A 11 -8.19 10.56 -5.78
N LYS A 12 -7.98 11.41 -6.79
CA LYS A 12 -8.45 11.19 -8.16
C LYS A 12 -7.85 9.92 -8.76
N LEU A 13 -6.56 9.70 -8.56
CA LEU A 13 -5.84 8.54 -9.09
C LEU A 13 -6.37 7.22 -8.51
N LEU A 14 -6.61 7.17 -7.19
CA LEU A 14 -6.93 5.92 -6.50
C LEU A 14 -8.43 5.63 -6.42
N THR A 15 -9.30 6.65 -6.41
CA THR A 15 -10.76 6.43 -6.29
C THR A 15 -11.29 5.70 -7.52
N GLY A 16 -12.04 4.62 -7.32
CA GLY A 16 -12.55 3.78 -8.40
C GLY A 16 -11.57 2.73 -8.92
N ALA A 17 -10.31 2.72 -8.45
CA ALA A 17 -9.35 1.68 -8.81
C ALA A 17 -9.68 0.34 -8.12
N GLU A 18 -9.47 -0.78 -8.83
CA GLU A 18 -9.62 -2.14 -8.30
C GLU A 18 -8.31 -2.61 -7.68
N ILE A 19 -8.31 -2.99 -6.40
CA ILE A 19 -7.12 -3.58 -5.76
C ILE A 19 -6.92 -4.99 -6.31
N ARG A 20 -5.77 -5.22 -6.94
CA ARG A 20 -5.39 -6.52 -7.53
C ARG A 20 -4.60 -7.39 -6.57
N SER A 21 -3.56 -6.81 -5.98
CA SER A 21 -2.58 -7.57 -5.19
C SER A 21 -1.90 -6.67 -4.17
N VAL A 22 -1.32 -7.32 -3.17
CA VAL A 22 -0.31 -6.75 -2.29
C VAL A 22 0.95 -7.62 -2.34
N GLY A 23 2.11 -6.97 -2.28
CA GLY A 23 3.39 -7.63 -2.16
C GLY A 23 4.39 -6.72 -1.45
N ARG A 24 5.68 -6.96 -1.71
CA ARG A 24 6.75 -6.08 -1.27
C ARG A 24 7.89 -6.03 -2.27
N ALA A 25 8.66 -4.95 -2.22
CA ALA A 25 9.96 -4.83 -2.85
C ALA A 25 10.96 -4.42 -1.78
N ALA A 26 11.93 -5.29 -1.49
CA ALA A 26 12.80 -5.16 -0.32
C ALA A 26 11.97 -4.99 0.98
N GLY A 27 12.17 -3.88 1.72
CA GLY A 27 11.44 -3.54 2.95
C GLY A 27 10.19 -2.68 2.74
N MET A 28 9.74 -2.48 1.50
CA MET A 28 8.62 -1.61 1.14
C MET A 28 7.40 -2.43 0.74
N GLY A 29 6.22 -2.07 1.25
CA GLY A 29 4.95 -2.65 0.80
C GLY A 29 4.56 -2.12 -0.57
N VAL A 30 3.96 -2.98 -1.41
CA VAL A 30 3.47 -2.60 -2.73
C VAL A 30 2.01 -3.03 -2.86
N LEU A 31 1.12 -2.09 -3.12
CA LEU A 31 -0.26 -2.34 -3.52
C LEU A 31 -0.36 -2.14 -5.03
N GLU A 32 -0.87 -3.14 -5.74
CA GLU A 32 -1.14 -3.01 -7.17
C GLU A 32 -2.64 -2.85 -7.40
N LEU A 33 -3.00 -1.88 -8.23
CA LEU A 33 -4.38 -1.59 -8.59
C LEU A 33 -4.53 -1.48 -10.11
N THR A 34 -5.76 -1.68 -10.58
CA THR A 34 -6.18 -1.28 -11.92
C THR A 34 -7.05 -0.03 -11.81
N GLY A 35 -6.63 1.05 -12.45
CA GLY A 35 -7.37 2.31 -12.48
C GLY A 35 -8.75 2.16 -13.15
N ALA A 36 -9.60 3.17 -12.93
CA ALA A 36 -10.96 3.17 -13.47
C ALA A 36 -11.01 3.12 -15.01
N HIS A 37 -9.92 3.48 -15.69
CA HIS A 37 -9.78 3.41 -17.14
C HIS A 37 -8.78 2.34 -17.60
N GLY A 38 -8.41 1.40 -16.72
CA GLY A 38 -7.52 0.28 -17.01
C GLY A 38 -6.04 0.56 -16.79
N GLU A 39 -5.68 1.68 -16.15
CA GLU A 39 -4.30 2.04 -15.85
C GLU A 39 -3.65 1.04 -14.88
N ASP A 40 -2.35 0.78 -15.04
CA ASP A 40 -1.58 0.01 -14.06
C ASP A 40 -1.07 0.96 -12.97
N ILE A 41 -1.65 0.87 -11.78
CA ILE A 41 -1.39 1.77 -10.65
C ILE A 41 -0.63 1.02 -9.56
N GLY A 42 0.43 1.64 -9.05
CA GLY A 42 1.16 1.17 -7.87
C GLY A 42 1.02 2.14 -6.70
N VAL A 43 0.84 1.61 -5.49
CA VAL A 43 1.06 2.36 -4.24
C VAL A 43 2.21 1.73 -3.48
N HIS A 44 3.29 2.48 -3.38
CA HIS A 44 4.50 2.15 -2.66
C HIS A 44 4.41 2.65 -1.22
N LEU A 45 4.70 1.79 -0.24
CA LEU A 45 4.55 2.05 1.19
C LEU A 45 5.90 1.85 1.90
N GLN A 46 6.64 2.95 2.08
CA GLN A 46 7.99 3.02 2.67
C GLN A 46 7.97 3.49 4.14
N CYS A 47 6.87 3.25 4.82
CA CYS A 47 6.64 3.59 6.23
C CYS A 47 5.86 2.47 6.91
N ALA A 48 5.53 2.62 8.19
CA ALA A 48 4.60 1.71 8.84
C ALA A 48 3.26 1.69 8.08
N PHE A 49 2.73 0.50 7.82
CA PHE A 49 1.42 0.36 7.16
C PHE A 49 0.70 -0.90 7.62
N ARG A 50 -0.61 -0.93 7.35
CA ARG A 50 -1.42 -2.13 7.52
C ARG A 50 -2.52 -2.21 6.46
N ILE A 51 -2.87 -3.43 6.11
CA ILE A 51 -4.10 -3.75 5.41
C ILE A 51 -5.08 -4.31 6.43
N VAL A 52 -6.28 -3.75 6.40
CA VAL A 52 -7.39 -4.16 7.24
C VAL A 52 -8.50 -4.78 6.40
N ARG A 53 -9.25 -5.67 7.03
CA ARG A 53 -10.57 -6.09 6.56
C ARG A 53 -11.53 -5.96 7.73
N ASP A 54 -12.56 -5.15 7.54
CA ASP A 54 -13.47 -4.70 8.58
C ASP A 54 -12.65 -4.05 9.73
N ASP A 55 -12.64 -4.64 10.92
CA ASP A 55 -11.92 -4.14 12.10
C ASP A 55 -10.60 -4.87 12.40
N ARG A 56 -10.15 -5.75 11.50
CA ARG A 56 -8.98 -6.62 11.74
C ARG A 56 -7.82 -6.30 10.82
N VAL A 57 -6.62 -6.28 11.38
CA VAL A 57 -5.37 -6.30 10.61
C VAL A 57 -5.21 -7.67 9.97
N VAL A 58 -5.13 -7.70 8.64
CA VAL A 58 -4.92 -8.93 7.85
C VAL A 58 -3.50 -9.04 7.32
N LEU A 59 -2.79 -7.91 7.20
CA LEU A 59 -1.38 -7.83 6.84
C LEU A 59 -0.79 -6.54 7.42
N GLY A 60 0.35 -6.61 8.08
CA GLY A 60 1.05 -5.43 8.62
C GLY A 60 2.49 -5.35 8.14
N SER A 61 3.04 -4.14 8.02
CA SER A 61 4.45 -3.94 7.63
C SER A 61 5.42 -4.68 8.55
N ARG A 62 5.09 -4.77 9.85
CA ARG A 62 5.92 -5.48 10.84
C ARG A 62 5.98 -6.98 10.63
N ASP A 63 5.06 -7.58 9.87
CA ASP A 63 5.12 -9.00 9.50
C ASP A 63 6.39 -9.31 8.68
N MET A 64 7.00 -8.31 8.02
CA MET A 64 8.26 -8.46 7.28
C MET A 64 9.46 -8.71 8.19
N SER A 65 9.34 -8.40 9.49
CA SER A 65 10.40 -8.56 10.48
C SER A 65 10.36 -9.91 11.19
N TYR A 66 9.39 -10.77 10.88
CA TYR A 66 9.22 -12.08 11.52
C TYR A 66 9.46 -13.20 10.51
N VAL A 67 10.50 -13.98 10.76
CA VAL A 67 10.75 -15.24 10.04
C VAL A 67 9.84 -16.34 10.58
N ARG A 68 9.47 -17.26 9.70
CA ARG A 68 8.74 -18.46 10.09
C ARG A 68 9.57 -19.32 11.06
N GLY A 69 8.92 -20.00 12.00
CA GLY A 69 9.59 -21.03 12.80
C GLY A 69 10.16 -22.14 11.89
N GLY A 70 11.48 -22.31 11.89
CA GLY A 70 12.19 -23.24 11.01
C GLY A 70 12.62 -22.66 9.65
N ALA A 71 12.49 -21.34 9.45
CA ALA A 71 13.03 -20.68 8.27
C ALA A 71 14.57 -20.72 8.25
N ARG A 72 15.14 -20.69 7.04
CA ARG A 72 16.59 -20.64 6.83
C ARG A 72 17.15 -19.28 7.26
N GLU A 73 18.46 -19.23 7.49
CA GLU A 73 19.16 -17.98 7.88
C GLU A 73 19.00 -16.85 6.84
N ASP A 74 18.70 -17.19 5.58
CA ASP A 74 18.50 -16.27 4.45
C ASP A 74 17.04 -15.83 4.22
N ALA A 75 16.11 -16.16 5.13
CA ALA A 75 14.67 -15.95 4.94
C ALA A 75 14.24 -14.50 4.64
N PHE A 76 15.01 -13.51 5.10
CA PHE A 76 14.75 -12.10 4.78
C PHE A 76 15.13 -11.76 3.33
N ASP A 77 16.20 -12.36 2.82
CA ASP A 77 16.72 -12.16 1.46
C ASP A 77 15.92 -12.96 0.42
N THR A 78 15.34 -14.09 0.84
CA THR A 78 14.56 -14.99 -0.04
C THR A 78 13.05 -14.75 -0.01
N PHE A 79 12.58 -13.74 0.72
CA PHE A 79 11.16 -13.44 0.86
C PHE A 79 10.32 -14.55 1.52
N ASP A 80 10.86 -15.17 2.57
CA ASP A 80 10.20 -16.20 3.40
C ASP A 80 9.84 -15.67 4.80
N THR A 81 9.19 -14.49 4.84
CA THR A 81 8.71 -13.88 6.09
C THR A 81 7.22 -14.14 6.31
N LEU A 82 6.73 -13.87 7.52
CA LEU A 82 5.30 -13.92 7.82
C LEU A 82 4.50 -13.01 6.87
N TYR A 83 5.07 -11.88 6.45
CA TYR A 83 4.45 -10.99 5.48
C TYR A 83 4.17 -11.69 4.16
N ASP A 84 5.13 -12.43 3.64
CA ASP A 84 5.05 -13.05 2.31
C ASP A 84 3.98 -14.14 2.29
N ASP A 85 3.92 -14.97 3.34
CA ASP A 85 2.86 -15.96 3.54
C ASP A 85 1.46 -15.32 3.64
N ARG A 86 1.34 -14.25 4.43
CA ARG A 86 0.07 -13.53 4.64
C ARG A 86 -0.37 -12.81 3.38
N ALA A 87 0.56 -12.20 2.64
CA ALA A 87 0.31 -11.56 1.36
C ALA A 87 -0.16 -12.58 0.32
N ALA A 88 0.44 -13.77 0.24
CA ALA A 88 0.00 -14.83 -0.66
C ALA A 88 -1.43 -15.34 -0.35
N ILE A 89 -1.82 -15.42 0.93
CA ILE A 89 -3.19 -15.72 1.32
C ILE A 89 -4.13 -14.58 0.91
N LEU A 90 -3.77 -13.34 1.24
CA LEU A 90 -4.57 -12.15 0.95
C LEU A 90 -4.78 -11.97 -0.56
N ASN A 91 -3.76 -12.20 -1.38
CA ASN A 91 -3.85 -12.10 -2.85
C ASN A 91 -4.86 -13.09 -3.44
N ARG A 92 -5.01 -14.28 -2.87
CA ARG A 92 -6.08 -15.23 -3.29
C ARG A 92 -7.47 -14.72 -2.97
N VAL A 93 -7.62 -13.93 -1.90
CA VAL A 93 -8.89 -13.28 -1.54
C VAL A 93 -9.15 -12.08 -2.47
N LEU A 94 -8.14 -11.22 -2.67
CA LEU A 94 -8.23 -10.05 -3.54
C LEU A 94 -8.56 -10.42 -4.99
N ALA A 95 -7.93 -11.46 -5.54
CA ALA A 95 -8.19 -11.93 -6.90
C ALA A 95 -9.67 -12.31 -7.14
N LYS A 96 -10.38 -12.74 -6.09
CA LYS A 96 -11.81 -13.10 -6.14
C LYS A 96 -12.72 -11.91 -5.83
N ALA A 97 -12.37 -11.13 -4.81
CA ALA A 97 -13.20 -10.06 -4.28
C ALA A 97 -13.10 -8.78 -5.12
N ARG A 98 -11.94 -8.52 -5.72
CA ARG A 98 -11.66 -7.36 -6.58
C ARG A 98 -12.21 -6.05 -6.00
N PRO A 99 -11.80 -5.70 -4.76
CA PRO A 99 -12.43 -4.58 -4.07
C PRO A 99 -12.04 -3.26 -4.73
N THR A 100 -13.05 -2.51 -5.15
CA THR A 100 -12.89 -1.15 -5.69
C THR A 100 -12.68 -0.14 -4.57
N VAL A 101 -11.69 0.73 -4.71
CA VAL A 101 -11.46 1.87 -3.82
C VAL A 101 -12.64 2.84 -3.87
N ARG A 102 -13.18 3.16 -2.70
CA ARG A 102 -14.35 4.03 -2.50
C ARG A 102 -13.95 5.41 -1.98
N SER A 103 -12.97 5.46 -1.09
CA SER A 103 -12.55 6.71 -0.45
C SER A 103 -11.04 6.72 -0.26
N VAL A 104 -10.48 7.92 -0.33
CA VAL A 104 -9.05 8.18 -0.12
C VAL A 104 -8.94 9.44 0.72
N HIS A 105 -8.27 9.30 1.86
CA HIS A 105 -8.08 10.37 2.83
C HIS A 105 -6.61 10.50 3.18
N GLN A 106 -6.08 11.71 3.03
CA GLN A 106 -4.79 12.10 3.58
C GLN A 106 -5.03 12.85 4.88
N GLY A 107 -4.41 12.36 5.95
CA GLY A 107 -4.49 12.91 7.29
C GLY A 107 -3.22 13.66 7.69
N VAL A 108 -3.16 13.96 8.98
CA VAL A 108 -2.02 14.65 9.60
C VAL A 108 -0.72 13.88 9.34
N ALA A 109 0.36 14.62 9.12
CA ALA A 109 1.71 14.09 8.88
C ALA A 109 1.78 13.10 7.69
N GLY A 110 0.91 13.28 6.70
CA GLY A 110 0.90 12.44 5.51
C GLY A 110 0.32 11.06 5.74
N ALA A 111 -0.42 10.81 6.82
CA ALA A 111 -1.15 9.56 6.99
C ALA A 111 -2.05 9.32 5.77
N LEU A 112 -2.04 8.13 5.19
CA LEU A 112 -2.89 7.79 4.04
C LEU A 112 -3.87 6.71 4.47
N THR A 113 -5.16 6.91 4.21
CA THR A 113 -6.20 5.89 4.37
C THR A 113 -6.92 5.70 3.03
N VAL A 114 -6.92 4.46 2.54
CA VAL A 114 -7.64 4.02 1.35
C VAL A 114 -8.69 3.02 1.79
N GLU A 115 -9.97 3.33 1.60
CA GLU A 115 -11.06 2.39 1.89
C GLU A 115 -11.60 1.82 0.59
N ALA A 116 -11.84 0.52 0.56
CA ALA A 116 -12.32 -0.21 -0.59
C ALA A 116 -13.56 -1.04 -0.26
N ALA A 117 -14.20 -1.59 -1.29
CA ALA A 117 -15.34 -2.47 -1.15
C ALA A 117 -15.00 -3.72 -0.29
N HIS A 118 -16.04 -4.41 0.18
CA HIS A 118 -15.92 -5.67 0.94
C HIS A 118 -15.12 -5.54 2.26
N GLY A 119 -15.13 -4.34 2.85
CA GLY A 119 -14.49 -4.05 4.13
C GLY A 119 -12.98 -3.89 4.06
N PHE A 120 -12.37 -3.93 2.86
CA PHE A 120 -10.92 -3.77 2.73
C PHE A 120 -10.49 -2.33 2.95
N GLY A 121 -9.33 -2.14 3.58
CA GLY A 121 -8.69 -0.84 3.69
C GLY A 121 -7.18 -0.94 3.79
N VAL A 122 -6.48 0.11 3.38
CA VAL A 122 -5.04 0.27 3.51
C VAL A 122 -4.76 1.55 4.28
N GLN A 123 -3.89 1.46 5.26
CA GLN A 123 -3.50 2.59 6.09
C GLN A 123 -1.97 2.70 6.14
N ALA A 124 -1.44 3.86 5.79
CA ALA A 124 -0.03 4.20 5.86
C ALA A 124 0.18 5.26 6.94
N PHE A 125 1.24 5.09 7.72
CA PHE A 125 1.59 5.92 8.87
C PHE A 125 3.05 6.35 8.72
N PRO A 126 3.32 7.50 8.07
CA PRO A 126 4.64 8.10 8.11
C PRO A 126 5.10 8.24 9.58
N ASP A 127 6.19 7.57 9.92
CA ASP A 127 6.67 7.40 11.30
C ASP A 127 8.12 7.90 11.48
N ARG A 128 8.63 8.63 10.48
CA ARG A 128 9.96 9.24 10.49
C ARG A 128 9.85 10.76 10.51
N SER A 129 10.77 11.41 11.21
CA SER A 129 10.91 12.88 11.25
C SER A 129 11.75 13.44 10.10
N GLY A 130 12.37 12.57 9.31
CA GLY A 130 13.17 12.94 8.14
C GLY A 130 12.30 13.31 6.94
N GLY A 131 12.95 13.85 5.90
CA GLY A 131 12.31 14.26 4.66
C GLY A 131 12.30 13.18 3.59
N GLU A 132 12.26 11.90 3.95
CA GLU A 132 12.23 10.80 2.97
C GLU A 132 10.80 10.45 2.53
N GLU A 133 10.67 9.98 1.28
CA GLU A 133 9.39 9.47 0.76
C GLU A 133 8.86 8.34 1.67
N SER A 134 7.66 8.54 2.19
CA SER A 134 6.96 7.60 3.07
C SER A 134 5.97 6.74 2.29
N TRP A 135 5.32 7.31 1.27
CA TRP A 135 4.53 6.56 0.31
C TRP A 135 4.40 7.32 -0.99
N ARG A 136 4.07 6.59 -2.06
CA ARG A 136 3.82 7.14 -3.39
C ARG A 136 2.76 6.35 -4.13
N ALA A 137 1.78 7.03 -4.70
CA ALA A 137 0.85 6.49 -5.68
C ALA A 137 1.30 6.89 -7.10
N LEU A 138 1.35 5.95 -8.03
CA LEU A 138 1.85 6.19 -9.38
C LEU A 138 1.10 5.39 -10.44
N VAL A 139 1.03 5.95 -11.65
CA VAL A 139 0.70 5.20 -12.87
C VAL A 139 2.01 4.72 -13.49
N ARG A 140 2.08 3.46 -13.91
CA ARG A 140 3.27 2.92 -14.57
C ARG A 140 3.58 3.71 -15.85
N GLY A 141 4.74 4.37 -15.89
CA GLY A 141 5.16 5.22 -17.00
C GLY A 141 4.40 6.55 -17.10
N GLY A 142 3.66 6.93 -16.06
CA GLY A 142 2.83 8.13 -16.02
C GLY A 142 3.07 8.97 -14.75
N PRO A 143 2.07 9.73 -14.30
CA PRO A 143 2.21 10.61 -13.14
C PRO A 143 2.41 9.83 -11.84
N HIS A 144 3.03 10.53 -10.89
CA HIS A 144 3.32 10.04 -9.54
C HIS A 144 3.04 11.14 -8.50
N TYR A 145 2.57 10.74 -7.33
CA TYR A 145 2.20 11.63 -6.23
C TYR A 145 2.51 10.93 -4.91
N GLY A 146 2.96 11.65 -3.88
CA GLY A 146 3.34 11.00 -2.63
C GLY A 146 3.43 11.91 -1.43
N TYR A 147 4.11 11.41 -0.40
CA TYR A 147 4.40 12.18 0.80
C TYR A 147 5.84 11.92 1.26
N PRO A 148 6.60 12.96 1.65
CA PRO A 148 6.24 14.40 1.55
C PRO A 148 6.05 14.89 0.11
N ALA A 149 5.20 15.91 -0.04
CA ALA A 149 4.88 16.50 -1.34
C ALA A 149 6.12 17.02 -2.07
N GLY A 150 6.22 16.76 -3.38
CA GLY A 150 7.31 17.25 -4.23
C GLY A 150 8.67 16.54 -4.10
N LEU A 151 8.75 15.42 -3.37
CA LEU A 151 9.93 14.54 -3.35
C LEU A 151 9.83 13.37 -4.34
N VAL A 152 8.69 13.25 -4.98
CA VAL A 152 8.33 12.20 -5.92
C VAL A 152 8.68 12.59 -7.34
#